data_AF-A0A5S9MDI5-F1
#
_entry.id   AF-A0A5S9MDI5-F1
#
_cell.length_a   1.000
_cell.length_b   1.000
_cell.length_c   1.000
_cell.angle_alpha   90.00
_cell.angle_beta   90.00
_cell.angle_gamma   90.00
#
_symmetry.space_group_name_H-M   'P 1'
#
loop_
_entity.id
_entity.type
_entity.pdbx_description
1 polymer ?
#
loop_
_entity_poly.entity_id
_entity_poly.type
_entity_poly.pdbx_seq_one_letter_code
_entity_poly.pdbx_strand_id
1 'polypeptide(L)' 'MIISKNSEMDNSYQNSEIYKSIPAVKKKHRVYEANAEEFYFNDPLTLEFQLSFFKKHFLGK' A
#
# COMPACT_ATOMS: atom_id res chain seq x y z
N MET A 1 3.23 -6.39 1.02
CA MET A 1 3.52 -5.34 0.03
C MET A 1 2.59 -4.18 0.32
N ILE A 2 3.11 -2.96 0.30
CA ILE A 2 2.32 -1.76 0.53
C ILE A 2 2.35 -0.99 -0.77
N ILE A 3 1.18 -0.62 -1.27
CA ILE A 3 1.03 0.16 -2.48
C ILE A 3 0.47 1.50 -2.07
N SER A 4 1.26 2.54 -2.24
CA SER A 4 0.77 3.91 -2.25
C SER A 4 -0.02 4.10 -3.54
N LYS A 5 -1.34 4.20 -3.44
CA LYS A 5 -2.25 4.24 -4.59
C LYS A 5 -3.00 5.55 -4.62
N ASN A 6 -2.94 6.22 -5.77
CA ASN A 6 -3.82 7.31 -6.09
C ASN A 6 -4.97 6.75 -6.96
N SER A 7 -6.22 6.96 -6.53
CA SER A 7 -7.42 6.49 -7.23
C SER A 7 -7.68 7.22 -8.55
N GLU A 8 -7.11 8.42 -8.72
CA GLU A 8 -7.26 9.24 -9.91
C GLU A 8 -6.20 8.94 -10.99
N MET A 9 -5.16 8.20 -10.63
CA MET A 9 -4.08 7.81 -11.55
C MET A 9 -4.38 6.48 -12.25
N ASP A 10 -3.77 6.28 -13.42
CA ASP A 10 -3.81 5.01 -14.11
C ASP A 10 -3.06 3.92 -13.30
N ASN A 11 -3.81 2.92 -12.85
CA ASN A 11 -3.31 1.76 -12.11
C ASN A 11 -3.26 0.50 -12.98
N SER A 12 -3.26 0.64 -14.31
CA SER A 12 -3.23 -0.46 -15.29
C SER A 12 -2.08 -1.44 -15.10
N TYR A 13 -0.95 -1.02 -14.51
CA TYR A 13 0.17 -1.89 -14.15
C TYR A 13 -0.26 -3.09 -13.27
N GLN A 14 -1.31 -2.94 -12.45
CA GLN A 14 -1.84 -4.01 -11.62
C GLN A 14 -2.49 -5.14 -12.44
N ASN A 15 -2.82 -4.89 -13.71
CA ASN A 15 -3.35 -5.91 -14.62
C ASN A 15 -2.26 -6.75 -15.30
N SER A 16 -1.00 -6.29 -15.26
CA SER A 16 0.13 -6.98 -15.91
C SER A 16 0.40 -8.35 -15.29
N GLU A 17 0.91 -9.27 -16.12
CA GLU A 17 1.36 -10.58 -15.66
C GLU A 17 2.49 -10.47 -14.62
N ILE A 18 3.38 -9.49 -14.80
CA ILE A 18 4.48 -9.23 -13.88
C ILE A 18 3.95 -8.90 -12.49
N TYR A 19 3.01 -7.96 -12.37
CA TYR A 19 2.42 -7.61 -11.07
C TYR A 19 1.71 -8.81 -10.43
N LYS A 20 0.90 -9.54 -11.21
CA LYS A 20 0.20 -10.75 -10.74
C LYS A 20 1.15 -11.88 -10.37
N SER A 21 2.39 -11.86 -10.89
CA SER A 21 3.41 -12.87 -10.59
C SER A 21 4.05 -12.70 -9.20
N ILE A 22 3.98 -11.49 -8.61
CA ILE A 22 4.62 -11.14 -7.35
C ILE A 22 4.07 -12.01 -6.20
N PRO A 23 4.92 -12.62 -5.35
CA PRO A 23 4.46 -13.51 -4.28
C PRO A 23 3.46 -12.89 -3.29
N ALA A 24 3.59 -11.59 -3.02
CA ALA A 24 2.67 -10.85 -2.17
C ALA A 24 1.28 -10.66 -2.82
N VAL A 25 1.21 -10.56 -4.15
CA VAL A 25 -0.05 -10.43 -4.90
C VAL A 25 -0.75 -11.78 -5.03
N LYS A 26 0.02 -12.86 -5.25
CA LYS A 26 -0.53 -14.23 -5.32
C LYS A 26 -1.13 -14.72 -4.00
N LYS A 27 -0.57 -14.28 -2.86
CA LYS A 27 -1.02 -14.70 -1.53
C LYS A 27 -2.12 -13.78 -1.04
N LYS A 28 -3.29 -14.34 -0.67
CA LYS A 28 -4.40 -13.58 -0.10
C LYS A 28 -3.93 -12.73 1.10
N HIS A 29 -4.44 -11.51 1.22
CA HIS A 29 -4.22 -10.57 2.33
C HIS A 29 -2.76 -10.16 2.57
N ARG A 30 -1.92 -10.05 1.52
CA ARG A 30 -0.52 -9.58 1.65
C ARG A 30 -0.21 -8.32 0.83
N VAL A 31 -1.24 -7.70 0.26
CA VAL A 31 -1.19 -6.39 -0.39
C VAL A 31 -2.09 -5.45 0.38
N TYR A 32 -1.54 -4.32 0.80
CA TYR A 32 -2.28 -3.25 1.47
C TYR A 32 -2.14 -1.98 0.64
N GLU A 33 -3.24 -1.34 0.33
CA GLU A 33 -3.26 -0.08 -0.40
C GLU A 33 -3.40 1.06 0.61
N ALA A 34 -2.46 2.01 0.56
CA ALA A 34 -2.50 3.25 1.31
C ALA A 34 -2.83 4.41 0.36
N ASN A 35 -3.56 5.42 0.84
CA ASN A 35 -3.80 6.63 0.07
C ASN A 35 -2.47 7.32 -0.24
N ALA A 36 -2.17 7.51 -1.52
CA ALA A 36 -0.88 8.07 -1.90
C ALA A 36 -0.61 9.47 -1.35
N GLU A 37 -1.61 10.34 -1.32
CA GLU A 37 -1.45 11.74 -0.87
C GLU A 37 -1.09 11.81 0.61
N GLU A 38 -1.70 10.94 1.43
CA GLU A 38 -1.45 10.85 2.87
C GLU A 38 -0.17 10.07 3.20
N PHE A 39 0.35 9.26 2.27
CA PHE A 39 1.51 8.39 2.50
C PHE A 39 2.80 8.91 1.84
N TYR A 40 2.73 10.01 1.08
CA TYR A 40 3.81 10.48 0.20
C TYR A 40 4.98 11.14 0.96
N PHE A 41 4.67 11.90 2.02
CA PHE A 41 5.65 12.72 2.72
C PHE A 41 6.32 11.98 3.89
N ASN A 42 7.21 12.69 4.58
CA ASN A 42 7.97 12.21 5.73
C ASN A 42 7.94 13.21 6.90
N ASP A 43 7.01 14.16 6.89
CA ASP A 43 6.78 15.04 8.03
C ASP A 43 6.21 14.25 9.22
N PRO A 44 6.28 14.78 10.46
CA PRO A 44 5.86 14.06 11.64
C PRO A 44 4.42 13.54 11.61
N LEU A 45 3.48 14.26 10.98
CA LEU A 45 2.09 13.82 10.90
C LEU A 45 1.95 12.62 9.96
N THR A 46 2.62 12.69 8.80
CA THR A 46 2.65 11.58 7.85
C THR A 46 3.31 10.34 8.47
N LEU A 47 4.39 10.50 9.24
CA LEU A 47 5.05 9.37 9.91
C LEU A 47 4.14 8.67 10.94
N GLU A 48 3.34 9.43 11.70
CA GLU A 48 2.35 8.87 12.63
C GLU A 48 1.24 8.11 11.91
N PHE A 49 0.77 8.63 10.76
CA PHE A 49 -0.19 7.95 9.91
C PHE A 49 0.38 6.62 9.37
N GLN A 50 1.60 6.65 8.82
CA GLN A 50 2.30 5.46 8.32
C GLN A 50 2.49 4.40 9.42
N LEU A 51 2.91 4.83 10.62
CA LEU A 51 3.08 3.95 11.78
C LEU A 51 1.76 3.28 12.17
N SER A 52 0.68 4.04 12.22
CA SER A 52 -0.65 3.54 12.55
C SER A 52 -1.14 2.55 11.50
N PHE A 53 -0.90 2.83 10.21
CA PHE A 53 -1.20 1.91 9.11
C PHE A 53 -0.46 0.57 9.28
N PHE A 54 0.85 0.59 9.58
CA PHE A 54 1.61 -0.64 9.78
C PHE A 54 1.13 -1.43 11.00
N LYS A 55 0.86 -0.77 12.13
CA LYS A 55 0.34 -1.43 13.34
C LYS A 55 -0.99 -2.14 13.05
N LYS A 56 -1.90 -1.48 12.34
CA LYS A 56 -3.20 -2.05 11.95
C LYS A 56 -3.04 -3.25 11.03
N HIS A 57 -2.29 -3.10 9.94
CA HIS A 57 -2.23 -4.13 8.90
C HIS A 57 -1.30 -5.30 9.23
N PHE A 58 -0.24 -5.09 10.00
CA PHE A 58 0.73 -6.14 10.34
C PHE A 58 0.51 -6.75 11.72
N LEU A 59 -0.01 -5.98 12.68
CA LEU A 59 -0.15 -6.42 14.08
C LEU A 59 -1.61 -6.56 14.52
N GLY A 60 -2.58 -6.08 13.73
CA GLY A 60 -4.01 -6.13 14.08
C GLY A 60 -4.37 -5.22 15.27
N LYS A 61 -3.63 -4.13 15.45
CA LYS A 61 -3.78 -3.17 16.56
C LYS A 61 -4.25 -1.81 16.09
#